data_AF-A0A7J4SF78-F1
#
_entry.id   AF-A0A7J4SF78-F1
#
_cell.length_a   1.000
_cell.length_b   1.000
_cell.length_c   1.000
_cell.angle_alpha   90.00
_cell.angle_beta   90.00
_cell.angle_gamma   90.00
#
_symmetry.space_group_name_H-M   'P 1'
#
loop_
_entity.id
_entity.type
_entity.pdbx_description
1 polymer ?
#
loop_
_entity_poly.entity_id
_entity_poly.type
_entity_poly.pdbx_seq_one_letter_code
_entity_poly.pdbx_strand_id
1 'polypeptide(L)'
;MSSFRDVPAGDLIEGVKVLLESNDSIKAPEWAEIVKTGTHREMPPVQPDWWSRRAASILRKVALHGPIGTNHLAQMYGGARNRGVR
;
A
#
# COMPACT_ATOMS: atom_id res chain seq x y z
N MET A 1 23.75 -15.09 -0.55
CA MET A 1 23.06 -14.12 0.33
C MET A 1 21.76 -13.75 -0.38
N SER A 2 20.61 -14.11 0.19
CA SER A 2 19.30 -13.86 -0.41
C SER A 2 18.86 -12.41 -0.17
N SER A 3 18.41 -11.74 -1.23
CA SER A 3 17.88 -10.38 -1.22
C SER A 3 16.35 -10.39 -1.23
N PHE A 4 15.74 -9.25 -0.90
CA PHE A 4 14.30 -9.04 -1.02
C PHE A 4 13.78 -9.18 -2.48
N ARG A 5 14.68 -9.14 -3.46
CA ARG A 5 14.39 -9.38 -4.88
C ARG A 5 14.18 -10.85 -5.20
N ASP A 6 14.70 -11.75 -4.38
CA ASP A 6 14.67 -13.20 -4.59
C ASP A 6 13.39 -13.83 -4.02
N VAL A 7 12.56 -13.04 -3.34
CA VAL A 7 11.30 -13.47 -2.73
C VAL A 7 10.12 -12.96 -3.56
N PRO A 8 9.08 -13.78 -3.81
CA PRO A 8 7.84 -13.32 -4.43
C PRO A 8 7.27 -12.09 -3.71
N ALA A 9 6.77 -11.12 -4.48
CA ALA A 9 6.32 -9.85 -3.94
C ALA A 9 5.18 -10.01 -2.92
N GLY A 10 4.26 -10.94 -3.17
CA GLY A 10 3.13 -11.22 -2.27
C GLY A 10 3.60 -11.69 -0.90
N ASP A 11 4.45 -12.71 -0.87
CA ASP A 11 4.96 -13.31 0.36
C ASP A 11 5.76 -12.29 1.20
N LEU A 12 6.58 -11.48 0.53
CA LEU A 12 7.32 -10.40 1.19
C LEU A 12 6.37 -9.36 1.81
N ILE A 13 5.32 -8.97 1.10
CA ILE A 13 4.35 -7.98 1.59
C ILE A 13 3.58 -8.53 2.79
N GLU A 14 3.14 -9.78 2.75
CA GLU A 14 2.43 -10.40 3.89
C GLU A 14 3.35 -10.54 5.11
N GLY A 15 4.60 -10.95 4.93
CA GLY A 15 5.57 -11.01 6.04
C GLY A 15 5.83 -9.65 6.67
N VAL A 16 6.04 -8.61 5.85
CA VAL A 16 6.25 -7.24 6.34
C VAL A 16 5.00 -6.69 7.00
N LYS A 17 3.80 -6.99 6.48
CA LYS A 17 2.53 -6.58 7.10
C LYS A 17 2.43 -7.08 8.54
N VAL A 18 2.71 -8.36 8.78
CA VAL A 18 2.68 -8.96 10.12
C VAL A 18 3.66 -8.25 11.06
N LEU A 19 4.86 -7.92 10.57
CA LEU A 19 5.84 -7.17 11.35
C LEU A 19 5.36 -5.75 11.70
N LEU A 20 4.70 -5.07 10.76
CA LEU A 20 4.13 -3.74 11.01
C LEU A 20 2.99 -3.80 12.04
N GLU A 21 2.13 -4.82 11.97
CA GLU A 21 1.02 -5.01 12.91
C GLU A 21 1.51 -5.38 14.31
N SER A 22 2.65 -6.08 14.43
CA SER A 22 3.26 -6.38 15.72
C SER A 22 3.90 -5.18 16.42
N ASN A 23 4.06 -4.05 15.72
CA ASN A 23 4.69 -2.86 16.27
C ASN A 23 3.64 -1.85 16.76
N ASP A 24 3.50 -1.72 18.09
CA ASP A 24 2.54 -0.82 18.72
C ASP A 24 2.73 0.67 18.38
N SER A 25 3.91 1.06 17.88
CA SER A 25 4.16 2.45 17.45
C SER A 25 3.57 2.75 16.07
N ILE A 26 3.21 1.72 15.29
CA ILE A 26 2.70 1.85 13.93
C ILE A 26 1.23 1.44 13.95
N LYS A 27 0.35 2.43 14.00
CA LYS A 27 -1.10 2.20 14.00
C LYS A 27 -1.73 2.83 12.77
N ALA A 28 -2.73 2.14 12.23
CA ALA A 28 -3.59 2.73 11.22
C ALA A 28 -4.29 3.96 11.81
N PRO A 29 -4.38 5.06 11.05
CA PRO A 29 -5.10 6.24 11.49
C PRO A 29 -6.61 5.96 11.50
N GLU A 30 -7.35 6.64 12.37
CA GLU A 30 -8.80 6.46 12.56
C GLU A 30 -9.60 6.61 11.26
N TRP A 31 -9.21 7.55 10.39
CA TRP A 31 -9.87 7.77 9.11
C TRP A 31 -9.69 6.61 8.12
N ALA A 32 -8.77 5.66 8.35
CA ALA A 32 -8.48 4.57 7.42
C ALA A 32 -9.69 3.64 7.18
N GLU A 33 -10.63 3.59 8.12
CA GLU A 33 -11.81 2.72 8.03
C GLU A 33 -12.87 3.24 7.05
N ILE A 34 -12.92 4.55 6.81
CA ILE A 34 -14.03 5.19 6.09
C ILE A 34 -13.62 5.76 4.71
N VAL A 35 -12.32 5.89 4.45
CA VAL A 35 -11.84 6.55 3.23
C VAL A 35 -11.69 5.60 2.05
N LYS A 36 -11.82 6.17 0.86
CA LYS A 36 -11.38 5.53 -0.37
C LYS A 36 -9.88 5.78 -0.58
N THR A 37 -9.22 4.84 -1.23
CA THR A 37 -7.76 4.91 -1.40
C THR A 37 -7.30 5.85 -2.50
N GLY A 38 -8.23 6.43 -3.26
CA GLY A 38 -7.95 7.37 -4.34
C GLY A 38 -9.22 7.79 -5.06
N THR A 39 -9.12 8.88 -5.81
CA THR A 39 -10.26 9.47 -6.55
C THR A 39 -10.83 8.57 -7.66
N HIS A 40 -10.03 7.59 -8.11
CA HIS A 40 -10.42 6.61 -9.11
C HIS A 40 -11.23 5.43 -8.55
N ARG A 41 -11.31 5.28 -7.21
CA ARG A 41 -12.09 4.22 -6.58
C ARG A 41 -13.49 4.70 -6.21
N GLU A 42 -14.46 3.81 -6.40
CA GLU A 42 -15.87 4.07 -6.06
C GLU A 42 -16.18 3.66 -4.61
N MET A 43 -15.62 2.55 -4.14
CA MET A 43 -15.83 1.99 -2.80
C MET A 43 -14.52 1.99 -1.98
N PRO A 44 -14.59 2.09 -0.64
CA PRO A 44 -13.46 1.82 0.25
C PRO A 44 -12.94 0.38 0.13
N PRO A 45 -11.71 0.11 0.60
CA PRO A 45 -11.19 -1.26 0.69
C PRO A 45 -12.05 -2.13 1.60
N VAL A 46 -12.34 -3.36 1.15
CA VAL A 46 -13.09 -4.36 1.93
C VAL A 46 -12.20 -5.05 2.97
N GLN A 47 -10.89 -5.12 2.70
CA GLN A 47 -9.92 -5.79 3.57
C GLN A 47 -9.65 -4.93 4.81
N PRO A 48 -9.81 -5.45 6.05
CA PRO A 48 -9.58 -4.67 7.26
C PRO A 48 -8.10 -4.31 7.44
N ASP A 49 -7.19 -5.16 6.97
CA ASP A 49 -5.74 -4.98 7.03
C ASP A 49 -5.17 -4.14 5.86
N TRP A 50 -6.03 -3.42 5.11
CA TRP A 50 -5.61 -2.75 3.88
C TRP A 50 -4.50 -1.71 4.12
N TRP A 51 -4.55 -1.01 5.26
CA TRP A 51 -3.60 0.06 5.57
C TRP A 51 -2.20 -0.52 5.81
N SER A 52 -2.10 -1.57 6.63
CA SER A 52 -0.87 -2.30 6.91
C SER A 52 -0.29 -2.94 5.65
N ARG A 53 -1.16 -3.58 4.83
CA ARG A 53 -0.75 -4.16 3.55
C ARG A 53 -0.24 -3.09 2.58
N ARG A 54 -0.85 -1.90 2.56
CA ARG A 54 -0.38 -0.77 1.74
C ARG A 54 0.96 -0.22 2.24
N ALA A 55 1.14 -0.09 3.55
CA ALA A 55 2.41 0.34 4.14
C ALA A 55 3.56 -0.62 3.76
N ALA A 56 3.34 -1.93 3.89
CA ALA A 56 4.30 -2.95 3.45
C ALA A 56 4.63 -2.85 1.95
N SER A 57 3.63 -2.67 1.10
CA SER A 57 3.82 -2.45 -0.35
C SER A 57 4.62 -1.17 -0.65
N ILE A 58 4.38 -0.08 0.08
CA ILE A 58 5.12 1.18 -0.06
C ILE A 58 6.60 0.98 0.30
N LEU A 59 6.89 0.33 1.43
CA LEU A 59 8.27 0.03 1.84
C LEU A 59 9.02 -0.77 0.77
N ARG A 60 8.37 -1.78 0.18
CA ARG A 60 8.96 -2.55 -0.94
C ARG A 60 9.26 -1.66 -2.16
N LYS A 61 8.35 -0.74 -2.52
CA LYS A 61 8.58 0.18 -3.65
C LYS A 61 9.72 1.15 -3.39
N VAL A 62 9.83 1.69 -2.16
CA VAL A 62 10.97 2.53 -1.75
C VAL A 62 12.27 1.74 -1.85
N ALA A 63 12.29 0.48 -1.37
CA ALA A 63 13.48 -0.38 -1.48
C ALA A 63 13.88 -0.69 -2.93
N LEU A 64 12.90 -0.81 -3.85
CA LEU A 64 13.16 -1.09 -5.27
C LEU A 64 13.63 0.13 -6.05
N HIS A 65 12.97 1.27 -5.86
CA HIS A 65 13.15 2.47 -6.69
C HIS A 65 14.06 3.52 -6.04
N GLY A 66 14.52 3.29 -4.80
CA GLY A 66 15.33 4.24 -4.05
C GLY A 66 14.49 5.38 -3.48
N PRO A 67 15.08 6.57 -3.24
CA PRO A 67 14.33 7.72 -2.73
C PRO A 67 13.25 8.12 -3.73
N ILE A 68 11.99 7.96 -3.33
CA ILE A 68 10.82 8.23 -4.16
C ILE A 68 9.87 9.17 -3.44
N GLY A 69 9.41 10.20 -4.15
CA GLY A 69 8.48 11.18 -3.62
C GLY A 69 7.04 10.66 -3.55
N THR A 70 6.22 11.33 -2.74
CA THR A 70 4.80 11.02 -2.56
C THR A 70 4.00 11.12 -3.87
N ASN A 71 4.35 12.06 -4.75
CA ASN A 71 3.67 12.21 -6.05
C ASN A 71 3.87 10.98 -6.95
N HIS A 72 5.10 10.46 -7.05
CA HIS A 72 5.37 9.24 -7.83
C HIS A 72 4.65 8.02 -7.22
N LEU A 73 4.65 7.88 -5.90
CA LEU A 73 3.88 6.83 -5.23
C LEU A 73 2.38 6.95 -5.53
N ALA A 74 1.82 8.16 -5.47
CA ALA A 74 0.42 8.41 -5.77
C ALA A 74 0.07 8.02 -7.22
N GLN A 75 0.93 8.31 -8.18
CA GLN A 75 0.76 7.88 -9.58
C GLN A 75 0.83 6.35 -9.71
N MET A 76 1.77 5.68 -9.05
CA MET A 76 1.92 4.23 -9.10
C MET A 76 0.77 3.45 -8.45
N TYR A 77 0.04 4.05 -7.50
CA TYR A 77 -1.18 3.48 -6.91
C TYR A 77 -2.45 4.09 -7.50
N GLY A 78 -2.31 5.02 -8.44
CA GLY A 78 -3.40 5.59 -9.22
C GLY A 78 -4.00 4.58 -10.18
N GLY A 79 -5.07 5.00 -10.84
CA GLY A 79 -5.76 4.17 -11.82
C GLY A 79 -6.71 5.00 -12.68
N ALA A 80 -7.21 4.37 -13.74
CA ALA A 80 -8.23 4.98 -14.58
C ALA A 80 -9.51 5.22 -13.75
N ARG A 81 -10.10 6.39 -13.92
CA ARG A 81 -11.38 6.76 -13.31
C ARG A 81 -12.45 6.73 -14.39
N ASN A 82 -13.53 5.99 -14.15
CA ASN A 82 -14.72 6.05 -15.00
C ASN A 82 -15.33 7.45 -14.92
N ARG A 83 -15.50 8.13 -16.07
CA ARG A 83 -16.10 9.47 -16.17
C ARG A 83 -17.56 9.41 -16.59
N GLY A 84 -18.18 8.23 -16.52
CA GLY A 84 -19.57 7.97 -16.85
C GLY A 84 -19.75 7.89 -18.36
N VAL A 85 -20.37 8.92 -18.94
CA VAL A 85 -20.74 8.98 -20.36
C VAL A 85 -19.60 9.45 -21.28
N ARG A 86 -18.38 9.59 -20.75
CA ARG A 86 -17.17 10.03 -21.46
C ARG A 86 -16.10 8.97 -21.40
#